data_AF-A0A2N2NNW4-F1
#
_entry.id   AF-A0A2N2NNW4-F1
#
_cell.length_a   1.000
_cell.length_b   1.000
_cell.length_c   1.000
_cell.angle_alpha   90.00
_cell.angle_beta   90.00
_cell.angle_gamma   90.00
#
_symmetry.space_group_name_H-M   'P 1'
#
loop_
_entity.id
_entity.type
_entity.pdbx_description
1 polymer ?
#
loop_
_entity_poly.entity_id
_entity_poly.type
_entity_poly.pdbx_seq_one_letter_code
_entity_poly.pdbx_strand_id
1 'polypeptide(L)'
;MNLWVYLVISLLIITKLMDVLSTIIRIEHPQIETNPLARKMMTKIGIKTTAWIVFGIVVLVVLLMGRIALEGEDFFQIFFLVFGLVLSVIQFAVAHNNWTRRTNFITRLVLMYHRKIYSMFRRS
;
A
#
# COMPACT_ATOMS: atom_id res chain seq x y z
N MET A 1 -8.80 2.30 23.99
CA MET A 1 -9.02 2.24 22.54
C MET A 1 -7.87 2.89 21.76
N ASN A 2 -7.34 4.02 22.26
CA ASN A 2 -6.14 4.70 21.74
C ASN A 2 -4.90 3.79 21.56
N LEU A 3 -4.61 2.87 22.51
CA LEU A 3 -3.51 1.91 22.37
C LEU A 3 -3.63 1.09 21.07
N TRP A 4 -4.83 0.63 20.73
CA TRP A 4 -5.08 -0.14 19.51
C TRP A 4 -4.83 0.71 18.27
N VAL A 5 -5.20 2.00 18.31
CA VAL A 5 -4.95 2.93 17.20
C VAL A 5 -3.45 3.09 16.97
N TYR A 6 -2.66 3.27 18.03
CA TYR A 6 -1.19 3.31 17.93
C TYR A 6 -0.58 2.01 17.39
N LEU A 7 -1.11 0.85 17.80
CA LEU A 7 -0.67 -0.45 17.26
C LEU A 7 -0.99 -0.55 15.76
N VAL A 8 -2.18 -0.14 15.31
CA VAL A 8 -2.55 -0.17 13.89
C VAL A 8 -1.74 0.83 13.07
N ILE A 9 -1.46 2.04 13.59
CA ILE A 9 -0.53 2.99 12.96
C ILE A 9 0.84 2.33 12.76
N SER A 10 1.38 1.72 13.82
CA SER A 10 2.68 1.05 13.77
C SER A 10 2.69 -0.09 12.75
N LEU A 11 1.63 -0.91 12.76
CA LEU A 11 1.46 -2.02 11.83
C LEU A 11 1.39 -1.55 10.37
N LEU A 12 0.63 -0.50 10.07
CA LEU A 12 0.52 0.09 8.73
C LEU A 12 1.87 0.64 8.25
N ILE A 13 2.64 1.30 9.12
CA ILE A 13 3.97 1.82 8.76
C ILE A 13 4.94 0.66 8.50
N ILE A 14 4.98 -0.35 9.37
CA ILE A 14 5.87 -1.51 9.22
C ILE A 14 5.53 -2.30 7.95
N THR A 15 4.25 -2.60 7.72
CA THR A 15 3.82 -3.36 6.52
C THR A 15 4.08 -2.57 5.24
N LYS A 16 3.89 -1.25 5.24
CA LYS A 16 4.25 -0.41 4.09
C LYS A 16 5.77 -0.33 3.89
N LEU A 17 6.57 -0.32 4.95
CA LEU A 17 8.02 -0.39 4.84
C LEU A 17 8.46 -1.71 4.21
N MET A 18 7.89 -2.83 4.64
CA MET A 18 8.15 -4.15 4.04
C MET A 18 7.78 -4.19 2.54
N ASP A 19 6.65 -3.60 2.18
CA ASP A 19 6.21 -3.47 0.78
C ASP A 19 7.23 -2.69 -0.06
N VAL A 20 7.70 -1.55 0.44
CA VAL A 20 8.69 -0.68 -0.23
C VAL A 20 10.05 -1.35 -0.32
N LEU A 21 10.53 -2.00 0.75
CA LEU A 21 11.79 -2.74 0.74
C LEU A 21 11.73 -3.92 -0.24
N SER A 22 10.62 -4.68 -0.23
CA SER A 22 10.43 -5.78 -1.18
C SER A 22 10.44 -5.27 -2.63
N THR A 23 9.85 -4.10 -2.87
CA THR A 23 9.83 -3.43 -4.18
C THR A 23 11.23 -3.01 -4.61
N ILE A 24 11.98 -2.33 -3.74
CA ILE A 24 13.35 -1.86 -4.02
C ILE A 24 14.30 -3.03 -4.31
N ILE A 25 14.17 -4.14 -3.57
CA ILE A 25 15.06 -5.29 -3.69
C ILE A 25 14.71 -6.14 -4.92
N ARG A 26 13.43 -6.23 -5.30
CA ARG A 26 12.96 -7.23 -6.28
C ARG A 26 12.49 -6.66 -7.61
N ILE A 27 12.09 -5.39 -7.69
CA ILE A 27 11.68 -4.76 -8.95
C ILE A 27 12.91 -4.12 -9.59
N GLU A 28 13.48 -4.81 -10.57
CA GLU A 28 14.64 -4.34 -11.34
C GLU A 28 14.24 -3.46 -12.53
N HIS A 29 13.00 -3.62 -13.04
CA HIS A 29 12.53 -2.91 -14.23
C HIS A 29 11.17 -2.24 -14.01
N PRO A 30 11.01 -0.94 -14.33
CA PRO A 30 9.73 -0.22 -14.18
C PRO A 30 8.58 -0.83 -14.99
N GLN A 31 8.87 -1.56 -16.06
CA GLN A 31 7.88 -2.18 -16.95
C GLN A 31 7.05 -3.28 -16.26
N ILE A 32 7.58 -3.85 -15.17
CA ILE A 32 6.89 -4.84 -14.34
C ILE A 32 5.72 -4.17 -13.60
N GLU A 33 5.78 -2.86 -13.35
CA GLU A 33 4.75 -2.18 -12.56
C GLU A 33 3.46 -1.89 -13.30
N THR A 34 2.35 -2.40 -12.77
CA THR A 34 1.04 -2.32 -13.41
C THR A 34 0.44 -0.91 -13.35
N ASN A 35 0.79 -0.12 -12.32
CA ASN A 35 0.30 1.24 -12.16
C ASN A 35 1.03 2.20 -13.13
N PRO A 36 0.34 2.82 -14.11
CA PRO A 36 0.98 3.67 -15.12
C PRO A 36 1.60 4.94 -14.53
N LEU A 37 1.05 5.48 -13.44
CA LEU A 37 1.61 6.64 -12.75
C LEU A 37 2.93 6.28 -12.05
N ALA A 38 2.92 5.17 -11.30
CA ALA A 38 4.11 4.66 -10.63
C ALA A 38 5.20 4.33 -11.65
N ARG A 39 4.85 3.66 -12.75
CA ARG A 39 5.76 3.36 -13.86
C ARG A 39 6.40 4.62 -14.43
N LYS A 40 5.60 5.65 -14.74
CA LYS A 40 6.09 6.92 -15.30
C LYS A 40 7.04 7.65 -14.34
N MET A 41 6.76 7.61 -13.04
CA MET A 41 7.68 8.16 -12.03
C MET A 41 8.97 7.34 -11.94
N MET A 42 8.87 6.02 -11.84
CA MET A 42 10.03 5.13 -11.77
C MET A 42 10.96 5.28 -12.98
N THR A 43 10.42 5.52 -14.18
CA THR A 43 11.23 5.80 -15.38
C THR A 43 11.91 7.16 -15.37
N LYS A 44 11.35 8.16 -14.66
CA LYS A 44 11.89 9.53 -14.63
C LYS A 44 12.92 9.75 -13.54
N ILE A 45 12.65 9.26 -12.33
CA ILE A 45 13.44 9.57 -11.12
C ILE A 45 14.04 8.33 -10.46
N GLY A 46 13.81 7.14 -11.05
CA GLY A 46 14.32 5.86 -10.55
C GLY A 46 13.34 5.13 -9.61
N ILE A 47 13.50 3.81 -9.55
CA ILE A 47 12.67 2.90 -8.75
C ILE A 47 12.80 3.21 -7.25
N LYS A 48 14.05 3.31 -6.76
CA LYS A 48 14.35 3.54 -5.34
C LYS A 48 13.74 4.86 -4.83
N THR A 49 13.98 5.95 -5.55
CA THR A 49 13.45 7.28 -5.20
C THR A 49 11.93 7.29 -5.22
N THR A 50 11.30 6.71 -6.24
CA THR A 50 9.84 6.63 -6.34
C THR A 50 9.25 5.83 -5.17
N ALA A 51 9.87 4.71 -4.81
CA ALA A 51 9.40 3.86 -3.72
C ALA A 51 9.47 4.59 -2.36
N TRP A 52 10.55 5.34 -2.08
CA TRP A 52 10.67 6.16 -0.88
C TRP A 52 9.70 7.35 -0.83
N ILE A 53 9.42 7.99 -1.98
CA ILE A 53 8.40 9.05 -2.06
C ILE A 53 7.02 8.48 -1.71
N VAL A 54 6.66 7.33 -2.30
CA VAL A 54 5.39 6.65 -2.00
C VAL A 54 5.31 6.24 -0.53
N PHE A 55 6.41 5.75 0.05
CA PHE A 55 6.49 5.47 1.48
C PHE A 55 6.17 6.70 2.31
N GLY A 56 6.85 7.82 2.06
CA GLY A 56 6.67 9.08 2.79
C GLY A 56 5.24 9.61 2.71
N ILE A 57 4.62 9.59 1.52
CA ILE A 57 3.22 10.01 1.33
C ILE A 57 2.28 9.13 2.16
N VAL A 58 2.47 7.81 2.14
CA VAL A 58 1.60 6.89 2.89
C VAL A 58 1.77 7.07 4.40
N VAL A 59 3.01 7.22 4.89
CA VAL A 59 3.26 7.50 6.32
C VAL A 59 2.55 8.79 6.74
N LEU A 60 2.64 9.86 5.94
CA LEU A 60 1.96 11.12 6.22
C LEU A 60 0.43 10.92 6.32
N VAL A 61 -0.17 10.22 5.36
CA VAL A 61 -1.61 9.92 5.37
C VAL A 61 -2.00 9.10 6.60
N VAL A 62 -1.23 8.06 6.95
CA VAL A 62 -1.49 7.23 8.13
C VAL A 62 -1.42 8.05 9.41
N LEU A 63 -0.45 8.96 9.54
CA LEU A 63 -0.33 9.83 10.70
C LEU A 63 -1.48 10.83 10.80
N LEU A 64 -1.89 11.45 9.68
CA LEU A 64 -3.03 12.38 9.65
C LEU A 64 -4.35 11.66 10.00
N MET A 65 -4.61 10.51 9.38
CA MET A 65 -5.82 9.73 9.66
C MET A 65 -5.79 9.13 11.08
N GLY A 66 -4.62 8.70 11.55
CA GLY A 66 -4.43 8.22 12.91
C GLY A 66 -4.67 9.32 13.94
N ARG A 67 -4.24 10.56 13.67
CA ARG A 67 -4.53 11.72 14.51
C ARG A 67 -6.03 12.00 14.57
N ILE A 68 -6.72 12.01 13.43
CA ILE A 68 -8.18 12.19 13.37
C ILE A 68 -8.89 11.10 14.19
N ALA A 69 -8.43 9.85 14.11
CA ALA A 69 -8.98 8.77 14.91
C ALA A 69 -8.74 8.98 16.42
N LEU A 70 -7.55 9.43 16.82
CA LEU A 70 -7.22 9.66 18.24
C LEU A 70 -7.98 10.84 18.88
N GLU A 71 -8.23 11.90 18.11
CA GLU A 71 -8.93 13.11 18.57
C GLU A 71 -10.46 13.03 18.36
N GLY A 72 -10.92 12.12 17.51
CA GLY A 72 -12.33 11.95 17.16
C GLY A 72 -13.10 11.00 18.08
N GLU A 73 -14.40 10.87 17.77
CA GLU A 73 -15.31 9.94 18.45
C GLU A 73 -14.95 8.47 18.21
N ASP A 74 -15.49 7.58 19.06
CA ASP A 74 -15.26 6.13 19.01
C ASP A 74 -15.53 5.52 17.63
N PHE A 75 -16.48 6.08 16.87
CA PHE A 75 -16.77 5.66 15.50
C PHE A 75 -15.55 5.78 14.58
N PHE A 76 -14.81 6.89 14.63
CA PHE A 76 -13.61 7.10 13.82
C PHE A 76 -12.48 6.14 14.21
N GLN A 77 -12.37 5.83 15.50
CA GLN A 77 -11.40 4.84 15.99
C GLN A 77 -11.72 3.45 15.45
N ILE A 78 -12.96 3.00 15.58
CA ILE A 78 -13.38 1.68 15.08
C ILE A 78 -13.19 1.61 13.57
N PHE A 79 -13.59 2.64 12.83
CA PHE A 79 -13.41 2.70 11.38
C PHE A 79 -11.93 2.60 10.99
N PHE A 80 -11.07 3.39 11.65
CA PHE A 80 -9.63 3.37 11.42
C PHE A 80 -9.00 2.02 11.75
N LEU A 81 -9.41 1.37 12.84
CA LEU A 81 -8.91 0.05 13.24
C LEU A 81 -9.28 -1.02 12.20
N VAL A 82 -10.56 -1.08 11.81
CA VAL A 82 -11.04 -2.08 10.84
C VAL A 82 -10.36 -1.90 9.49
N PHE A 83 -10.37 -0.68 8.95
CA PHE A 83 -9.73 -0.41 7.66
C PHE A 83 -8.22 -0.58 7.72
N GLY A 84 -7.57 -0.11 8.78
CA GLY A 84 -6.13 -0.22 8.95
C GLY A 84 -5.66 -1.68 9.02
N LEU A 85 -6.40 -2.55 9.72
CA LEU A 85 -6.11 -3.98 9.74
C LEU A 85 -6.25 -4.61 8.36
N VAL A 86 -7.36 -4.35 7.64
CA VAL A 86 -7.57 -4.87 6.28
C VAL A 86 -6.45 -4.42 5.35
N LEU A 87 -6.08 -3.14 5.38
CA LEU A 87 -4.99 -2.60 4.56
C LEU A 87 -3.65 -3.23 4.90
N SER A 88 -3.34 -3.43 6.19
CA SER A 88 -2.08 -4.03 6.61
C SER A 88 -1.93 -5.48 6.10
N VAL A 89 -3.02 -6.27 6.10
CA VAL A 89 -3.03 -7.63 5.55
C VAL A 89 -2.80 -7.61 4.04
N ILE A 90 -3.46 -6.70 3.31
CA ILE A 90 -3.27 -6.56 1.86
C ILE A 90 -1.83 -6.15 1.54
N GLN A 91 -1.29 -5.15 2.25
CA GLN A 91 0.08 -4.67 2.07
C GLN A 91 1.10 -5.78 2.37
N PHE A 92 0.90 -6.52 3.45
CA PHE A 92 1.75 -7.65 3.78
C PHE A 92 1.69 -8.76 2.72
N ALA A 93 0.49 -9.08 2.22
CA ALA A 93 0.33 -10.07 1.16
C ALA A 93 1.03 -9.66 -0.15
N VAL A 94 1.03 -8.37 -0.49
CA VAL A 94 1.77 -7.81 -1.62
C VAL A 94 3.28 -7.89 -1.37
N ALA A 95 3.76 -7.48 -0.20
CA ALA A 95 5.18 -7.58 0.15
C ALA A 95 5.69 -9.03 0.10
N HIS A 96 4.90 -9.97 0.64
CA HIS A 96 5.21 -11.39 0.60
C HIS A 96 5.22 -11.94 -0.83
N ASN A 97 4.27 -11.53 -1.67
CA ASN A 97 4.22 -11.88 -3.09
C ASN A 97 5.47 -11.39 -3.85
N ASN A 98 5.88 -10.14 -3.61
CA ASN A 98 7.08 -9.57 -4.20
C ASN A 98 8.34 -10.34 -3.77
N TRP A 99 8.38 -10.81 -2.52
CA TRP A 99 9.48 -11.61 -2.00
C TRP A 99 9.54 -13.02 -2.61
N THR A 100 8.40 -13.69 -2.78
CA THR A 100 8.31 -15.09 -3.21
C THR A 100 8.19 -15.31 -4.72
N ARG A 101 7.89 -14.27 -5.52
CA ARG A 101 7.67 -14.34 -6.98
C ARG A 101 6.53 -15.26 -7.43
N ARG A 102 5.76 -15.84 -6.50
CA ARG A 102 4.56 -16.64 -6.79
C ARG A 102 3.33 -15.80 -6.49
N THR A 103 2.43 -15.67 -7.47
CA THR A 103 1.19 -14.90 -7.33
C THR A 103 0.33 -15.46 -6.20
N ASN A 104 0.20 -14.72 -5.10
CA ASN A 104 -0.74 -15.06 -4.02
C ASN A 104 -2.20 -14.80 -4.45
N PHE A 105 -3.15 -15.50 -3.85
CA PHE A 105 -4.58 -15.38 -4.17
C PHE A 105 -5.09 -13.92 -4.05
N ILE A 106 -4.63 -13.20 -3.02
CA ILE A 106 -4.98 -11.78 -2.80
C ILE A 106 -4.39 -10.88 -3.90
N THR A 107 -3.11 -11.06 -4.25
CA THR A 107 -2.48 -10.30 -5.34
C THR A 107 -3.17 -10.57 -6.68
N ARG A 108 -3.61 -11.81 -6.92
CA ARG A 108 -4.38 -12.19 -8.11
C ARG A 108 -5.76 -11.53 -8.13
N LEU A 109 -6.43 -11.45 -6.99
CA LEU A 109 -7.70 -10.71 -6.82
C LEU A 109 -7.52 -9.21 -7.12
N VAL A 110 -6.52 -8.58 -6.53
CA VAL A 110 -6.21 -7.15 -6.77
C VAL A 110 -5.90 -6.89 -8.25
N LEU A 111 -5.08 -7.74 -8.88
CA LEU A 111 -4.78 -7.64 -10.31
C LEU A 111 -6.03 -7.88 -11.18
N MET A 112 -6.93 -8.77 -10.77
CA MET A 112 -8.19 -9.03 -11.49
C MET A 112 -9.11 -7.81 -11.46
N TYR A 113 -9.30 -7.20 -10.28
CA TYR A 113 -10.08 -5.96 -10.13
C TYR A 113 -9.44 -4.79 -10.87
N HIS A 114 -8.12 -4.62 -10.76
CA HIS A 114 -7.39 -3.58 -11.49
C HIS A 114 -7.57 -3.75 -13.02
N ARG A 115 -7.45 -4.96 -13.56
CA ARG A 115 -7.70 -5.22 -15.00
C ARG A 115 -9.14 -4.91 -15.39
N LYS A 116 -10.12 -5.26 -14.55
CA LYS A 116 -11.54 -5.00 -14.82
C LYS A 116 -11.83 -3.50 -14.89
N ILE A 117 -11.32 -2.72 -13.93
CA ILE A 117 -11.45 -1.25 -13.91
C ILE A 117 -10.73 -0.63 -15.10
N TYR A 118 -9.50 -1.06 -15.40
CA TYR A 118 -8.74 -0.56 -16.54
C TYR A 118 -9.42 -0.89 -17.88
N SER A 119 -10.08 -2.05 -17.99
CA SER A 119 -10.85 -2.42 -19.18
C SER A 119 -12.12 -1.60 -19.38
N MET A 120 -12.72 -1.09 -18.29
CA MET A 120 -13.83 -0.14 -18.37
C MET A 120 -13.35 1.24 -18.80
N PHE A 121 -12.23 1.73 -18.24
CA PHE A 121 -11.67 3.04 -18.60
C PHE A 121 -11.07 3.10 -20.01
N ARG A 122 -10.65 1.98 -20.60
CA ARG A 122 -10.13 1.93 -21.99
C ARG A 122 -11.23 1.82 -23.05
N ARG A 123 -12.50 1.67 -22.63
CA ARG A 123 -13.68 1.61 -23.52
C ARG A 123 -14.47 2.92 -23.57
N SER A 124 -14.02 3.96 -22.87
CA SER A 124 -14.58 5.31 -22.91
C SER A 124 -13.60 6.27 -23.58
#